data_AF-A0A2V9PFP9-F1
#
_entry.id   AF-A0A2V9PFP9-F1
#
_cell.length_a   1.000
_cell.length_b   1.000
_cell.length_c   1.000
_cell.angle_alpha   90.00
_cell.angle_beta   90.00
_cell.angle_gamma   90.00
#
_symmetry.space_group_name_H-M   'P 1'
#
loop_
_entity.id
_entity.type
_entity.pdbx_description
1 polymer ?
#
loop_
_entity_poly.entity_id
_entity_poly.type
_entity_poly.pdbx_seq_one_letter_code
_entity_poly.pdbx_strand_id
1 'polypeptide(L)'
;MFRSSDDLFMVPESISCNSVDLYHCHEFPAKWVREATLLEGRVVDTTIWQHEGLWLADDDAGRTRFTRRLSLPFYSESLTGDWKFHPANPISTDIRNNRGAGNIFPSGERLIRPSQSCSPIYGYSFSFNEITELSKEHYAEQRLRTITPWNGWCAVHTYNRAGKVELIDGAAMMPLKKLLNAARSQAPSG
;
A
#
# COMPACT_ATOMS: atom_id res chain seq x y z
N MET A 1 5.36 -6.29 4.35
CA MET A 1 6.01 -7.61 4.35
C MET A 1 5.35 -8.48 3.31
N PHE A 2 6.11 -9.34 2.63
CA PHE A 2 5.60 -10.28 1.63
C PHE A 2 6.52 -11.50 1.58
N ARG A 3 6.03 -12.61 1.02
CA ARG A 3 6.84 -13.81 0.81
C ARG A 3 7.26 -13.89 -0.65
N SER A 4 8.47 -14.38 -0.87
CA SER A 4 9.01 -14.71 -2.18
C SER A 4 9.67 -16.08 -2.05
N SER A 5 9.19 -17.06 -2.82
CA SER A 5 9.54 -18.47 -2.59
C SER A 5 9.31 -18.86 -1.12
N ASP A 6 10.31 -19.41 -0.43
CA ASP A 6 10.21 -19.81 0.98
C ASP A 6 10.55 -18.68 1.97
N ASP A 7 11.11 -17.58 1.46
CA ASP A 7 11.66 -16.47 2.24
C ASP A 7 10.63 -15.38 2.55
N LEU A 8 10.89 -14.65 3.63
CA LEU A 8 10.07 -13.53 4.09
C LEU A 8 10.85 -12.23 3.96
N PHE A 9 10.25 -11.24 3.29
CA PHE A 9 10.85 -9.94 3.03
C PHE A 9 10.00 -8.80 3.57
N MET A 10 10.65 -7.66 3.81
CA MET A 10 10.02 -6.40 4.19
C MET A 10 10.61 -5.27 3.37
N VAL A 11 9.75 -4.34 2.97
CA VAL A 11 10.13 -3.01 2.54
C VAL A 11 9.54 -2.06 3.59
N PRO A 12 10.36 -1.49 4.50
CA PRO A 12 9.87 -0.56 5.48
C PRO A 12 9.60 0.79 4.83
N GLU A 13 8.56 1.48 5.29
CA GLU A 13 8.33 2.86 4.91
C GLU A 13 9.50 3.73 5.40
N SER A 14 10.20 4.38 4.47
CA SER A 14 11.43 5.14 4.77
C SER A 14 11.40 6.51 4.10
N ILE A 15 10.44 7.37 4.49
CA ILE A 15 10.28 8.73 3.94
C ILE A 15 11.61 9.53 3.99
N SER A 16 12.44 9.31 5.01
CA SER A 16 13.70 10.03 5.21
C SER A 16 14.90 9.46 4.46
N CYS A 17 14.85 8.20 4.01
CA CYS A 17 16.03 7.53 3.44
C CYS A 17 16.21 7.77 1.93
N ASN A 18 15.21 8.36 1.27
CA ASN A 18 15.22 8.62 -0.17
C ASN A 18 15.58 7.37 -1.00
N SER A 19 15.20 6.20 -0.50
CA SER A 19 15.40 4.89 -1.12
C SER A 19 14.32 3.92 -0.66
N VAL A 20 14.09 2.88 -1.46
CA VAL A 20 13.26 1.71 -1.12
C VAL A 20 14.20 0.56 -0.85
N ASP A 21 14.39 0.23 0.42
CA ASP A 21 15.27 -0.85 0.83
C ASP A 21 14.51 -2.14 1.08
N LEU A 22 15.03 -3.24 0.55
CA LEU A 22 14.56 -4.60 0.82
C LEU A 22 15.29 -5.17 2.02
N TYR A 23 14.55 -5.75 2.95
CA TYR A 23 15.09 -6.48 4.10
C TYR A 23 14.63 -7.94 4.04
N HIS A 24 15.57 -8.86 4.21
CA HIS A 24 15.33 -10.30 4.32
C HIS A 24 15.23 -10.70 5.80
N CYS A 25 14.20 -11.47 6.12
CA CYS A 25 14.02 -12.06 7.45
C CYS A 25 14.81 -13.37 7.56
N HIS A 26 15.89 -13.35 8.33
CA HIS A 26 16.61 -14.58 8.67
C HIS A 26 15.98 -15.31 9.86
N GLU A 27 15.33 -14.59 10.76
CA GLU A 27 14.67 -15.17 11.94
C GLU A 27 13.47 -14.31 12.35
N PHE A 28 12.27 -14.82 12.15
CA PHE A 28 11.06 -14.06 12.45
C PHE A 28 10.75 -14.08 13.95
N PRO A 29 10.37 -12.95 14.58
CA PRO A 29 10.18 -11.61 13.99
C PRO A 29 11.40 -10.68 14.12
N ALA A 30 12.52 -11.14 14.68
CA ALA A 30 13.55 -10.26 15.25
C ALA A 30 14.73 -9.94 14.31
N LYS A 31 15.12 -10.84 13.41
CA LYS A 31 16.36 -10.71 12.63
C LYS A 31 16.09 -10.39 11.17
N TRP A 32 16.23 -9.11 10.85
CA TRP A 32 16.09 -8.55 9.50
C TRP A 32 17.42 -7.98 9.04
N VAL A 33 17.86 -8.34 7.84
CA VAL A 33 19.10 -7.85 7.23
C VAL A 33 18.74 -7.16 5.91
N ARG A 34 19.33 -5.98 5.67
CA ARG A 34 19.14 -5.28 4.38
C ARG A 34 19.77 -6.10 3.27
N GLU A 35 18.94 -6.51 2.31
CA GLU A 35 19.30 -7.35 1.17
C GLU A 35 19.75 -6.49 -0.01
N ALA A 36 18.95 -5.47 -0.38
CA ALA A 36 19.20 -4.64 -1.54
C ALA A 36 18.49 -3.28 -1.43
N THR A 37 18.90 -2.33 -2.27
CA THR A 37 18.11 -1.13 -2.59
C THR A 37 17.36 -1.39 -3.88
N LEU A 38 16.04 -1.35 -3.86
CA LEU A 38 15.20 -1.64 -5.03
C LEU A 38 15.03 -0.42 -5.93
N LEU A 39 14.82 0.74 -5.31
CA LEU A 39 14.60 2.01 -5.99
C LEU A 39 15.28 3.13 -5.21
N GLU A 40 15.87 4.08 -5.94
CA GLU A 40 16.39 5.32 -5.39
C GLU A 40 15.36 6.45 -5.62
N GLY A 41 15.16 7.28 -4.60
CA GLY A 41 14.23 8.40 -4.62
C GLY A 41 13.23 8.37 -3.47
N ARG A 42 12.50 9.48 -3.33
CA ARG A 42 11.44 9.60 -2.34
C ARG A 42 10.25 8.78 -2.83
N VAL A 43 10.13 7.56 -2.34
CA VAL A 43 9.06 6.61 -2.60
C VAL A 43 8.43 6.25 -1.26
N VAL A 44 7.10 6.19 -1.17
CA VAL A 44 6.38 5.92 0.09
C VAL A 44 5.28 4.90 -0.11
N ASP A 45 4.89 4.21 0.96
CA ASP A 45 3.82 3.19 0.98
C ASP A 45 4.02 2.06 -0.05
N THR A 46 5.27 1.65 -0.28
CA THR A 46 5.60 0.63 -1.28
C THR A 46 5.00 -0.74 -0.96
N THR A 47 4.11 -1.20 -1.83
CA THR A 47 3.60 -2.58 -1.80
C THR A 47 4.23 -3.38 -2.93
N ILE A 48 4.86 -4.52 -2.59
CA ILE A 48 5.44 -5.42 -3.59
C ILE A 48 4.47 -6.57 -3.87
N TRP A 49 4.26 -6.86 -5.15
CA TRP A 49 3.47 -7.99 -5.63
C TRP A 49 4.20 -8.71 -6.77
N GLN A 50 4.12 -10.05 -6.79
CA GLN A 50 4.66 -10.86 -7.88
C GLN A 50 3.51 -11.46 -8.71
N HIS A 51 3.53 -11.25 -10.02
CA HIS A 51 2.55 -11.82 -10.96
C HIS A 51 3.25 -12.29 -12.23
N GLU A 52 3.12 -13.57 -12.59
CA GLU A 52 3.66 -14.13 -13.84
C GLU A 52 5.16 -13.81 -14.08
N GLY A 53 5.96 -13.81 -13.01
CA GLY A 53 7.39 -13.47 -13.07
C GLY A 53 7.70 -11.96 -13.09
N LEU A 54 6.69 -11.10 -13.14
CA LEU A 54 6.81 -9.66 -12.97
C LEU A 54 6.69 -9.27 -11.50
N TRP A 55 7.59 -8.42 -11.05
CA TRP A 55 7.56 -7.81 -9.73
C TRP A 55 7.03 -6.39 -9.86
N LEU A 56 5.87 -6.10 -9.26
CA LEU A 56 5.25 -4.79 -9.26
C LEU A 56 5.44 -4.10 -7.91
N ALA A 57 5.75 -2.81 -7.94
CA ALA A 57 5.72 -1.94 -6.77
C ALA A 57 4.79 -0.76 -7.05
N ASP A 58 3.88 -0.44 -6.13
CA ASP A 58 3.11 0.81 -6.17
C ASP A 58 3.79 1.83 -5.25
N ASP A 59 4.07 3.02 -5.76
CA ASP A 59 4.59 4.16 -5.00
C ASP A 59 3.50 5.22 -4.84
N ASP A 60 3.43 5.83 -3.65
CA ASP A 60 2.56 6.97 -3.36
C ASP A 60 3.33 8.31 -3.23
N ALA A 61 4.43 8.48 -3.97
CA ALA A 61 5.24 9.68 -3.89
C ALA A 61 4.77 10.82 -4.80
N GLY A 62 4.27 11.87 -4.15
CA GLY A 62 4.31 13.21 -4.72
C GLY A 62 5.77 13.63 -4.95
N ARG A 63 6.26 13.50 -6.18
CA ARG A 63 7.63 13.90 -6.60
C ARG A 63 7.93 15.39 -6.39
N THR A 64 6.93 16.21 -6.05
CA THR A 64 7.07 17.61 -5.62
C THR A 64 6.11 17.95 -4.47
N ARG A 65 6.39 19.03 -3.73
CA ARG A 65 5.49 19.57 -2.66
C ARG A 65 4.08 19.96 -3.17
N PHE A 66 3.87 20.00 -4.48
CA PHE A 66 2.63 20.43 -5.13
C PHE A 66 1.96 19.35 -5.99
N THR A 67 2.63 18.22 -6.25
CA THR A 67 2.05 17.09 -6.97
C THR A 67 1.25 16.23 -6.01
N ARG A 68 -0.02 16.02 -6.36
CA ARG A 68 -0.91 15.01 -5.79
C ARG A 68 -0.12 13.70 -5.63
N ARG A 69 -0.29 13.04 -4.49
CA ARG A 69 0.12 11.66 -4.26
C ARG A 69 -0.57 10.76 -5.31
N LEU A 70 0.22 10.04 -6.11
CA LEU A 70 -0.19 9.22 -7.26
C LEU A 70 0.39 7.82 -7.10
N SER A 71 -0.43 6.79 -7.35
CA SER A 71 0.02 5.41 -7.57
C SER A 71 0.84 5.33 -8.85
N LEU A 72 2.10 4.94 -8.69
CA LEU A 72 3.05 4.76 -9.78
C LEU A 72 3.56 3.31 -9.78
N PRO A 73 2.98 2.40 -10.58
CA PRO A 73 3.58 1.09 -10.78
C PRO A 73 5.01 1.13 -11.32
N PHE A 74 5.85 0.30 -10.75
CA PHE A 74 7.17 -0.08 -11.28
C PHE A 74 7.16 -1.56 -11.62
N TYR A 75 8.05 -1.99 -12.50
CA TYR A 75 8.25 -3.41 -12.75
C TYR A 75 9.73 -3.83 -12.71
N SER A 76 9.98 -5.08 -12.34
CA SER A 76 11.26 -5.77 -12.55
C SER A 76 11.06 -7.24 -12.90
N GLU A 77 12.06 -7.86 -13.52
CA GLU A 77 12.08 -9.30 -13.82
C GLU A 77 12.52 -10.15 -12.61
N SER A 78 13.11 -9.53 -11.60
CA SER A 78 13.48 -10.19 -10.34
C SER A 78 13.38 -9.22 -9.18
N LEU A 79 13.23 -9.74 -7.96
CA LEU A 79 13.03 -8.92 -6.77
C LEU A 79 14.18 -7.92 -6.54
N THR A 80 15.43 -8.35 -6.73
CA THR A 80 16.64 -7.51 -6.59
C THR A 80 17.20 -7.04 -7.94
N GLY A 81 16.37 -7.07 -8.99
CA GLY A 81 16.76 -6.67 -10.33
C GLY A 81 16.70 -5.16 -10.57
N ASP A 82 16.81 -4.77 -11.84
CA ASP A 82 16.61 -3.38 -12.26
C ASP A 82 15.12 -3.05 -12.26
N TRP A 83 14.70 -2.13 -11.39
CA TRP A 83 13.32 -1.69 -11.27
C TRP A 83 13.06 -0.48 -12.16
N LYS A 84 12.07 -0.60 -13.05
CA LYS A 84 11.75 0.40 -14.07
C LYS A 84 10.38 1.00 -13.86
N PHE A 85 10.23 2.29 -14.18
CA PHE A 85 8.91 2.90 -14.27
C PHE A 85 8.06 2.16 -15.30
N HIS A 86 6.84 1.81 -14.91
CA HIS A 86 5.89 1.25 -15.85
C HIS A 86 5.46 2.34 -16.87
N PRO A 87 5.40 2.05 -18.18
CA PRO A 87 5.06 3.04 -19.21
C PRO A 87 3.63 3.57 -19.12
N ALA A 88 2.71 2.80 -18.52
CA ALA A 88 1.33 3.23 -18.26
C ALA A 88 1.18 4.25 -17.12
N ASN A 89 2.28 4.74 -16.55
CA ASN A 89 2.25 5.71 -15.46
C ASN A 89 1.80 7.11 -15.92
N PRO A 90 1.03 7.84 -15.07
CA PRO A 90 0.35 7.35 -13.87
C PRO A 90 -0.91 6.56 -14.23
N ILE A 91 -1.22 5.51 -13.46
CA ILE A 91 -2.43 4.70 -13.70
C ILE A 91 -3.74 5.47 -13.45
N SER A 92 -3.69 6.51 -12.60
CA SER A 92 -4.83 7.41 -12.39
C SER A 92 -4.40 8.74 -11.80
N THR A 93 -5.06 9.83 -12.20
CA THR A 93 -4.92 11.17 -11.60
C THR A 93 -6.17 11.61 -10.82
N ASP A 94 -7.22 10.79 -10.82
CA ASP A 94 -8.46 11.02 -10.08
C ASP A 94 -8.23 10.78 -8.58
N ILE A 95 -8.49 11.77 -7.74
CA ILE A 95 -8.34 11.68 -6.27
C ILE A 95 -9.11 10.54 -5.60
N ARG A 96 -10.08 9.98 -6.31
CA ARG A 96 -10.90 8.85 -5.85
C ARG A 96 -10.22 7.49 -6.07
N ASN A 97 -9.11 7.46 -6.82
CA ASN A 97 -8.47 6.21 -7.27
C ASN A 97 -6.94 6.29 -7.41
N ASN A 98 -6.36 7.48 -7.32
CA ASN A 98 -4.96 7.74 -7.63
C ASN A 98 -3.99 7.31 -6.55
N ARG A 99 -4.38 6.53 -5.54
CA ARG A 99 -3.51 6.11 -4.44
C ARG A 99 -3.78 4.68 -4.07
N GLY A 100 -2.77 3.97 -3.58
CA GLY A 100 -2.92 2.63 -3.02
C GLY A 100 -3.72 2.67 -1.71
N ALA A 101 -4.41 1.57 -1.40
CA ALA A 101 -5.11 1.36 -0.14
C ALA A 101 -4.72 0.01 0.49
N GLY A 102 -3.44 -0.37 0.40
CA GLY A 102 -2.92 -1.67 0.85
C GLY A 102 -2.46 -2.56 -0.29
N ASN A 103 -2.15 -3.82 0.04
CA ASN A 103 -1.53 -4.75 -0.89
C ASN A 103 -2.48 -5.14 -2.04
N ILE A 104 -1.91 -5.30 -3.23
CA ILE A 104 -2.54 -6.04 -4.32
C ILE A 104 -2.70 -7.50 -3.87
N PHE A 105 -3.85 -8.11 -4.16
CA PHE A 105 -4.13 -9.48 -3.77
C PHE A 105 -4.95 -10.24 -4.82
N PRO A 106 -4.78 -11.57 -4.92
CA PRO A 106 -5.58 -12.41 -5.79
C PRO A 106 -6.93 -12.72 -5.15
N SER A 107 -7.99 -12.75 -5.96
CA SER A 107 -9.35 -13.10 -5.56
C SER A 107 -9.99 -13.99 -6.63
N GLY A 108 -9.79 -15.31 -6.50
CA GLY A 108 -10.10 -16.25 -7.58
C GLY A 108 -9.14 -16.02 -8.75
N GLU A 109 -9.69 -15.93 -9.96
CA GLU A 109 -8.92 -15.63 -11.19
C GLU A 109 -8.59 -14.13 -11.35
N ARG A 110 -8.98 -13.28 -10.41
CA ARG A 110 -8.84 -11.83 -10.51
C ARG A 110 -7.68 -11.33 -9.68
N LEU A 111 -6.98 -10.33 -10.18
CA LEU A 111 -6.00 -9.57 -9.42
C LEU A 111 -6.62 -8.25 -8.97
N ILE A 112 -6.63 -7.97 -7.66
CA ILE A 112 -7.32 -6.83 -7.09
C ILE A 112 -6.32 -5.84 -6.51
N ARG A 113 -6.36 -4.59 -6.97
CA ARG A 113 -5.68 -3.44 -6.37
C ARG A 113 -6.66 -2.62 -5.52
N PRO A 114 -6.47 -2.56 -4.19
CA PRO A 114 -7.13 -1.58 -3.36
C PRO A 114 -6.66 -0.17 -3.72
N SER A 115 -7.58 0.77 -3.92
CA SER A 115 -7.25 2.19 -4.09
C SER A 115 -7.96 3.09 -3.10
N GLN A 116 -7.29 4.14 -2.64
CA GLN A 116 -7.83 5.10 -1.68
C GLN A 116 -8.50 6.26 -2.41
N SER A 117 -9.68 6.65 -1.92
CA SER A 117 -10.33 7.92 -2.26
C SER A 117 -10.01 8.96 -1.20
N CYS A 118 -9.47 10.10 -1.62
CA CYS A 118 -9.30 11.27 -0.77
C CYS A 118 -10.41 12.33 -0.98
N SER A 119 -11.60 11.88 -1.39
CA SER A 119 -12.79 12.74 -1.55
C SER A 119 -14.00 12.12 -0.85
N PRO A 120 -14.79 12.90 -0.07
CA PRO A 120 -14.64 14.35 0.17
C PRO A 120 -13.52 14.72 1.16
N ILE A 121 -13.04 13.76 1.94
CA ILE A 121 -11.91 13.94 2.87
C ILE A 121 -10.79 12.96 2.56
N TYR A 122 -9.59 13.24 3.07
CA TYR A 122 -8.47 12.30 2.99
C TYR A 122 -8.87 10.93 3.55
N GLY A 123 -8.62 9.87 2.78
CA GLY A 123 -8.91 8.51 3.19
C GLY A 123 -10.40 8.20 3.40
N TYR A 124 -11.30 8.95 2.77
CA TYR A 124 -12.74 8.75 2.97
C TYR A 124 -13.18 7.31 2.72
N SER A 125 -12.79 6.72 1.59
CA SER A 125 -13.21 5.37 1.19
C SER A 125 -12.07 4.65 0.51
N PHE A 126 -12.15 3.33 0.38
CA PHE A 126 -11.32 2.58 -0.54
C PHE A 126 -12.18 1.88 -1.61
N SER A 127 -11.57 1.56 -2.74
CA SER A 127 -12.19 0.81 -3.83
C SER A 127 -11.38 -0.43 -4.16
N PHE A 128 -12.06 -1.48 -4.60
CA PHE A 128 -11.44 -2.64 -5.23
C PHE A 128 -11.46 -2.46 -6.74
N ASN A 129 -10.28 -2.43 -7.34
CA ASN A 129 -10.11 -2.38 -8.79
C ASN A 129 -9.52 -3.70 -9.26
N GLU A 130 -10.19 -4.35 -10.18
CA GLU A 130 -9.66 -5.51 -10.88
C GLU A 130 -8.63 -5.04 -11.89
N ILE A 131 -7.40 -5.51 -11.79
CA ILE A 131 -6.38 -5.32 -12.81
C ILE A 131 -6.75 -6.27 -13.95
N THR A 132 -7.30 -5.70 -15.02
CA THR A 132 -7.79 -6.44 -16.19
C THR A 132 -6.70 -6.70 -17.22
N GLU A 133 -5.62 -5.93 -17.17
CA GLU A 133 -4.43 -6.11 -18.01
C GLU A 133 -3.18 -5.72 -17.22
N LEU A 134 -2.16 -6.58 -17.25
CA LEU A 134 -0.87 -6.34 -16.62
C LEU A 134 0.24 -6.98 -17.47
N SER A 135 1.03 -6.16 -18.16
CA SER A 135 2.26 -6.57 -18.84
C SER A 135 3.41 -5.62 -18.47
N LYS A 136 4.56 -5.69 -19.15
CA LYS A 136 5.62 -4.69 -18.99
C LYS A 136 5.29 -3.36 -19.70
N GLU A 137 4.30 -3.38 -20.59
CA GLU A 137 3.93 -2.29 -21.50
C GLU A 137 2.53 -1.75 -21.23
N HIS A 138 1.61 -2.59 -20.76
CA HIS A 138 0.21 -2.23 -20.60
C HIS A 138 -0.28 -2.47 -19.17
N TYR A 139 -1.14 -1.56 -18.71
CA TYR A 139 -1.85 -1.69 -17.45
C TYR A 139 -3.27 -1.17 -17.65
N ALA A 140 -4.26 -1.96 -17.26
CA ALA A 140 -5.65 -1.53 -17.22
C ALA A 140 -6.33 -2.07 -15.97
N GLU A 141 -7.25 -1.29 -15.42
CA GLU A 141 -8.07 -1.70 -14.28
C GLU A 141 -9.52 -1.27 -14.41
N GLN A 142 -10.42 -2.06 -13.83
CA GLN A 142 -11.84 -1.77 -13.70
C GLN A 142 -12.26 -1.77 -12.24
N ARG A 143 -12.94 -0.70 -11.81
CA ARG A 143 -13.49 -0.64 -10.46
C ARG A 143 -14.65 -1.62 -10.30
N LEU A 144 -14.54 -2.51 -9.31
CA LEU A 144 -15.59 -3.46 -8.95
C LEU A 144 -16.54 -2.92 -7.90
N ARG A 145 -15.98 -2.32 -6.85
CA ARG A 145 -16.74 -1.86 -5.69
C ARG A 145 -16.00 -0.75 -4.96
N THR A 146 -16.76 0.18 -4.40
CA THR A 146 -16.27 1.17 -3.44
C THR A 146 -16.89 0.88 -2.09
N ILE A 147 -16.07 0.89 -1.05
CA ILE A 147 -16.47 0.71 0.35
C ILE A 147 -16.37 2.07 1.04
N THR A 148 -17.52 2.63 1.39
CA THR A 148 -17.60 3.88 2.16
C THR A 148 -17.61 3.60 3.66
N PRO A 149 -17.28 4.58 4.51
CA PRO A 149 -17.33 4.41 5.96
C PRO A 149 -18.71 3.95 6.45
N TRP A 150 -18.71 3.14 7.51
CA TRP A 150 -19.93 2.64 8.17
C TRP A 150 -19.78 2.77 9.69
N ASN A 151 -20.85 2.52 10.46
CA ASN A 151 -20.79 2.39 11.93
C ASN A 151 -19.97 3.45 12.69
N GLY A 152 -20.14 4.74 12.36
CA GLY A 152 -19.47 5.84 13.07
C GLY A 152 -18.04 6.13 12.65
N TRP A 153 -17.50 5.37 11.69
CA TRP A 153 -16.27 5.72 10.99
C TRP A 153 -16.52 6.91 10.07
N CYS A 154 -15.56 7.82 9.99
CA CYS A 154 -15.59 8.94 9.05
C CYS A 154 -14.70 8.70 7.82
N ALA A 155 -13.80 7.71 7.89
CA ALA A 155 -12.88 7.34 6.82
C ALA A 155 -12.53 5.85 6.94
N VAL A 156 -12.40 5.14 5.81
CA VAL A 156 -11.88 3.77 5.72
C VAL A 156 -10.96 3.72 4.51
N HIS A 157 -9.65 3.63 4.74
CA HIS A 157 -8.65 4.01 3.73
C HIS A 157 -7.63 2.94 3.41
N THR A 158 -7.59 1.85 4.15
CA THR A 158 -6.69 0.73 3.85
C THR A 158 -7.43 -0.58 4.03
N TYR A 159 -7.23 -1.49 3.08
CA TYR A 159 -7.65 -2.87 3.13
C TYR A 159 -6.43 -3.75 2.88
N ASN A 160 -6.21 -4.71 3.77
CA ASN A 160 -5.22 -5.76 3.59
C ASN A 160 -5.83 -7.11 3.92
N ARG A 161 -5.23 -8.16 3.36
CA ARG A 161 -5.61 -9.54 3.65
C ARG A 161 -4.38 -10.39 3.88
N ALA A 162 -4.45 -11.23 4.91
CA ALA A 162 -3.44 -12.23 5.22
C ALA A 162 -4.14 -13.57 5.50
N GLY A 163 -4.17 -14.45 4.49
CA GLY A 163 -4.87 -15.73 4.57
C GLY A 163 -6.37 -15.56 4.81
N LYS A 164 -6.83 -15.98 5.99
CA LYS A 164 -8.25 -15.88 6.43
C LYS A 164 -8.56 -14.60 7.22
N VAL A 165 -7.57 -13.73 7.41
CA VAL A 165 -7.72 -12.48 8.16
C VAL A 165 -7.81 -11.32 7.18
N GLU A 166 -8.81 -10.48 7.36
CA GLU A 166 -8.94 -9.19 6.68
C GLU A 166 -8.66 -8.07 7.69
N LEU A 167 -7.92 -7.06 7.26
CA LEU A 167 -7.63 -5.87 8.04
C LEU A 167 -8.18 -4.67 7.28
N ILE A 168 -8.98 -3.87 7.98
CA ILE A 168 -9.46 -2.59 7.49
C ILE A 168 -9.02 -1.53 8.49
N ASP A 169 -8.31 -0.53 7.99
CA ASP A 169 -7.94 0.65 8.75
C ASP A 169 -8.74 1.87 8.28
N GLY A 170 -8.95 2.79 9.21
CA GLY A 170 -9.81 3.95 9.02
C GLY A 170 -9.72 4.93 10.18
N ALA A 171 -10.57 5.95 10.13
CA ALA A 171 -10.68 6.92 11.21
C ALA A 171 -12.12 7.06 11.67
N ALA A 172 -12.28 7.40 12.95
CA ALA A 172 -13.53 7.79 13.56
C ALA A 172 -13.35 9.10 14.33
N MET A 173 -14.40 9.91 14.38
CA MET A 173 -14.39 11.12 15.19
C MET A 173 -14.56 10.77 16.67
N MET A 174 -13.55 11.10 17.49
CA MET A 174 -13.63 10.91 18.94
C MET A 174 -13.70 12.26 19.67
N PRO A 175 -14.68 12.46 20.58
CA PRO A 175 -14.68 13.61 21.46
C PRO A 175 -13.42 13.65 22.34
N LEU A 176 -12.76 14.80 22.42
CA LEU A 176 -11.52 14.98 23.20
C LEU A 176 -11.65 14.49 24.65
N LYS A 177 -12.79 14.72 25.29
CA LYS A 177 -13.07 14.26 26.66
C LYS A 177 -12.96 12.73 26.82
N LYS A 178 -13.37 11.96 25.81
CA LYS A 178 -13.24 10.48 25.84
C LYS A 178 -11.78 10.04 25.71
N LEU A 179 -11.01 10.68 24.83
CA LEU A 179 -9.58 10.44 24.66
C LEU A 179 -8.80 10.70 25.96
N LEU A 180 -9.04 11.84 26.60
CA LEU A 180 -8.37 12.21 27.86
C LEU A 180 -8.69 11.25 29.00
N ASN A 181 -9.92 10.72 29.06
CA ASN A 181 -10.30 9.75 30.08
C ASN A 181 -9.64 8.38 29.86
N ALA A 182 -9.55 7.91 28.61
CA ALA A 182 -8.88 6.65 28.29
C ALA A 182 -7.37 6.69 28.61
N ALA A 183 -6.70 7.81 28.33
CA ALA A 183 -5.29 8.01 28.67
C ALA A 183 -5.04 8.00 30.18
N ARG A 184 -5.96 8.56 30.98
CA ARG A 184 -5.87 8.54 32.45
C ARG A 184 -6.08 7.15 33.05
N SER A 185 -6.92 6.31 32.44
CA SER A 185 -7.13 4.93 32.90
C SER A 185 -6.00 3.96 32.58
N GLN A 186 -5.04 4.35 31.73
CA GLN A 186 -3.87 3.54 31.35
C GLN A 186 -2.57 3.98 32.04
N ALA A 187 -2.61 5.04 32.86
CA ALA A 187 -1.47 5.42 33.69
C ALA A 187 -1.26 4.36 34.79
N PRO A 188 -0.04 3.83 34.98
CA PRO A 188 0.21 2.88 36.06
C PRO A 188 -0.13 3.54 37.40
N SER A 189 -0.88 2.84 38.23
CA SER A 189 -1.08 3.21 39.63
C SER A 189 0.27 3.25 40.31
N GLY A 190 0.74 4.48 40.60
CA GLY A 190 1.99 4.73 41.32
C GLY A 190 1.96 4.22 42.75
#